data_AF-A0A1G3IMI9-F1
#
_entry.id   AF-A0A1G3IMI9-F1
#
_cell.length_a   1.000
_cell.length_b   1.000
_cell.length_c   1.000
_cell.angle_alpha   90.00
_cell.angle_beta   90.00
_cell.angle_gamma   90.00
#
_symmetry.space_group_name_H-M   'P 1'
#
loop_
_entity.id
_entity.type
_entity.pdbx_description
1 polymer ?
#
loop_
_entity_poly.entity_id
_entity_poly.type
_entity_poly.pdbx_seq_one_letter_code
_entity_poly.pdbx_strand_id
1 'polypeptide(L)'
;RIRATGVPAVQINTGEGCHLDAQMVERALPEMPSPEGGMLFIENVGNLVCPAGFDLGEFAKVVVLSVTEGEDKPLKYPDMFRAADLMLLNKCDLLPYLSYDVALAEEYARRVNPDIRIIRLSAVSGEGMDAWLSWLEAQRPHAG
;
A
#
# COMPACT_ATOMS: atom_id res chain seq x y z
N ARG A 1 15.09 0.31 -10.22
CA ARG A 1 15.12 0.48 -8.75
C ARG A 1 14.91 -0.86 -8.04
N ILE A 2 13.75 -1.51 -8.15
CA ILE A 2 13.48 -2.80 -7.49
C ILE A 2 14.44 -3.90 -7.96
N ARG A 3 14.65 -4.07 -9.28
CA ARG A 3 15.63 -5.05 -9.80
C ARG A 3 17.05 -4.90 -9.24
N ALA A 4 17.45 -3.71 -8.78
CA ALA A 4 18.78 -3.48 -8.22
C ALA A 4 18.94 -4.10 -6.82
N THR A 5 17.85 -4.51 -6.17
CA THR A 5 17.87 -5.24 -4.88
C THR A 5 18.05 -6.75 -5.07
N GLY A 6 18.09 -7.25 -6.32
CA GLY A 6 18.14 -8.68 -6.64
C GLY A 6 16.77 -9.37 -6.66
N VAL A 7 15.69 -8.66 -6.33
CA VAL A 7 14.32 -9.20 -6.37
C VAL A 7 13.79 -9.22 -7.82
N PRO A 8 13.16 -10.32 -8.27
CA PRO A 8 12.45 -10.37 -9.56
C PRO A 8 11.39 -9.28 -9.64
N ALA A 9 11.35 -8.53 -10.73
CA ALA A 9 10.36 -7.47 -10.93
C ALA A 9 10.06 -7.25 -12.41
N VAL A 10 8.77 -7.12 -12.73
CA VAL A 10 8.25 -6.79 -14.05
C VAL A 10 7.68 -5.37 -14.00
N GLN A 11 8.08 -4.53 -14.95
CA GLN A 11 7.54 -3.17 -15.07
C GLN A 11 6.37 -3.20 -16.04
N ILE A 12 5.19 -2.81 -15.57
CA ILE A 12 4.04 -2.54 -16.43
C ILE A 12 4.10 -1.06 -16.81
N ASN A 13 4.08 -0.77 -18.11
CA ASN A 13 3.98 0.60 -18.62
C ASN A 13 2.51 0.90 -18.95
N THR A 14 1.86 1.73 -18.14
CA THR A 14 0.44 2.10 -18.32
C THR A 14 0.22 3.15 -19.42
N GLY A 15 1.30 3.70 -19.99
CA GLY A 15 1.21 4.81 -20.94
C GLY A 15 0.61 6.03 -20.27
N GLU A 16 -0.54 6.48 -20.76
CA GLU A 16 -1.31 7.59 -20.17
C GLU A 16 -2.31 7.12 -19.08
N GLY A 17 -2.36 5.81 -18.79
CA GLY A 17 -3.25 5.23 -17.79
C GLY A 17 -2.88 5.64 -16.36
N CYS A 18 -3.90 6.04 -15.58
CA CYS A 18 -3.76 6.50 -14.20
C CYS A 18 -3.84 5.39 -13.12
N HIS A 19 -3.96 4.13 -13.54
CA HIS A 19 -4.09 2.94 -12.68
C HIS A 19 -3.62 1.69 -13.44
N LEU A 20 -3.35 0.62 -12.70
CA LEU A 20 -3.33 -0.76 -13.22
C LEU A 20 -4.73 -1.35 -13.19
N ASP A 21 -5.00 -2.29 -14.10
CA ASP A 21 -6.16 -3.17 -14.08
C ASP A 21 -5.74 -4.66 -14.00
N ALA A 22 -6.70 -5.53 -13.71
CA ALA A 22 -6.45 -6.98 -13.59
C ALA A 22 -5.86 -7.59 -14.86
N GLN A 23 -6.22 -7.09 -16.05
CA GLN A 23 -5.72 -7.64 -17.32
C GLN A 23 -4.25 -7.29 -17.54
N MET A 24 -3.82 -6.09 -17.12
CA MET A 24 -2.41 -5.71 -17.13
C MET A 24 -1.59 -6.60 -16.20
N VAL A 25 -2.11 -6.90 -15.00
CA VAL A 25 -1.46 -7.82 -14.05
C VAL A 25 -1.41 -9.23 -14.60
N GLU A 26 -2.52 -9.76 -15.12
CA GLU A 26 -2.61 -11.09 -15.74
C GLU A 26 -1.54 -11.28 -16.83
N ARG A 27 -1.34 -10.29 -17.70
CA ARG A 27 -0.33 -10.34 -18.77
C ARG A 27 1.11 -10.34 -18.25
N ALA A 28 1.36 -9.71 -17.11
CA ALA A 28 2.69 -9.61 -16.51
C ALA A 28 3.05 -10.84 -15.66
N LEU A 29 2.05 -11.56 -15.12
CA LEU A 29 2.27 -12.73 -14.25
C LEU A 29 3.19 -13.81 -14.85
N PRO A 30 3.07 -14.20 -16.13
CA PRO A 30 3.93 -15.23 -16.72
C PRO A 30 5.42 -14.87 -16.80
N GLU A 31 5.78 -13.58 -16.70
CA GLU A 31 7.17 -13.12 -16.67
C GLU A 31 7.82 -13.24 -15.29
N MET A 32 7.02 -13.49 -14.25
CA MET A 32 7.49 -13.66 -12.88
C MET A 32 7.82 -15.14 -12.60
N PRO A 33 8.81 -15.43 -11.74
CA PRO A 33 9.00 -16.79 -11.25
C PRO A 33 7.77 -17.27 -10.50
N SER A 34 7.59 -18.60 -10.44
CA SER A 34 6.46 -19.22 -9.73
C SER A 34 6.34 -18.63 -8.32
N PRO A 35 5.14 -18.16 -7.91
CA PRO A 35 4.92 -17.60 -6.59
C PRO A 35 4.77 -18.67 -5.51
N GLU A 36 5.04 -19.96 -5.78
CA GLU A 36 4.93 -21.03 -4.80
C GLU A 36 5.68 -20.68 -3.50
N GLY A 37 4.92 -20.56 -2.41
CA GLY A 37 5.43 -20.18 -1.09
C GLY A 37 5.89 -18.73 -0.94
N GLY A 38 5.78 -17.90 -1.98
CA GLY A 38 6.20 -16.50 -2.02
C GLY A 38 5.05 -15.49 -1.89
N MET A 39 5.36 -14.22 -2.08
CA MET A 39 4.40 -13.12 -2.07
C MET A 39 4.63 -12.23 -3.30
N LEU A 40 3.55 -11.89 -3.99
CA LEU A 40 3.57 -10.95 -5.10
C LEU A 40 3.19 -9.55 -4.60
N PHE A 41 4.07 -8.57 -4.83
CA PHE A 41 3.78 -7.17 -4.59
C PHE A 41 3.42 -6.48 -5.91
N ILE A 42 2.27 -5.80 -5.94
CA ILE A 42 1.84 -4.99 -7.08
C ILE A 42 1.93 -3.52 -6.67
N GLU A 43 2.95 -2.81 -7.17
CA GLU A 43 3.06 -1.36 -7.00
C GLU A 43 2.22 -0.65 -8.07
N ASN A 44 1.08 -0.08 -7.66
CA ASN A 44 0.18 0.63 -8.57
C ASN A 44 0.73 2.03 -8.92
N VAL A 45 0.09 2.70 -9.88
CA VAL A 45 0.36 4.09 -10.23
C VAL A 45 0.09 4.98 -9.00
N GLY A 46 0.98 5.95 -8.73
CA GLY A 46 0.87 6.88 -7.60
C GLY A 46 -0.33 7.81 -7.70
N ASN A 47 -1.51 7.31 -7.36
CA ASN A 47 -2.80 8.00 -7.49
C ASN A 47 -3.79 7.45 -6.44
N LEU A 48 -4.44 8.34 -5.68
CA LEU A 48 -5.42 7.98 -4.65
C LEU A 48 -6.88 7.97 -5.16
N VAL A 49 -7.10 8.22 -6.45
CA VAL A 49 -8.43 8.29 -7.07
C VAL A 49 -8.66 7.07 -7.96
N CYS A 50 -7.97 6.99 -9.11
CA CYS A 50 -8.25 5.97 -10.11
C CYS A 50 -8.14 4.54 -9.54
N PRO A 51 -7.07 4.16 -8.82
CA PRO A 51 -6.88 2.75 -8.43
C PRO A 51 -7.88 2.21 -7.40
N ALA A 52 -8.65 3.08 -6.74
CA ALA A 52 -9.64 2.66 -5.76
C ALA A 52 -10.77 1.81 -6.37
N GLY A 53 -11.09 2.05 -7.65
CA GLY A 53 -12.17 1.36 -8.36
C GLY A 53 -11.73 0.07 -9.09
N PHE A 54 -10.47 -0.33 -8.97
CA PHE A 54 -9.92 -1.47 -9.70
C PHE A 54 -9.42 -2.54 -8.74
N ASP A 55 -10.08 -3.68 -8.81
CA ASP A 55 -9.62 -4.94 -8.25
C ASP A 55 -8.64 -5.58 -9.25
N LEU A 56 -7.45 -5.94 -8.78
CA LEU A 56 -6.40 -6.57 -9.58
C LEU A 56 -6.32 -8.08 -9.33
N GLY A 57 -7.22 -8.62 -8.49
CA GLY A 57 -7.15 -9.98 -7.95
C GLY A 57 -6.20 -10.11 -6.77
N GLU A 58 -5.82 -8.99 -6.12
CA GLU A 58 -4.98 -9.02 -4.93
C GLU A 58 -5.70 -9.61 -3.71
N PHE A 59 -4.93 -10.26 -2.82
CA PHE A 59 -5.46 -10.76 -1.56
C PHE A 59 -5.73 -9.63 -0.55
N ALA A 60 -4.89 -8.60 -0.55
CA ALA A 60 -5.04 -7.44 0.31
C ALA A 60 -4.58 -6.18 -0.41
N LYS A 61 -5.30 -5.08 -0.19
CA LYS A 61 -4.99 -3.75 -0.71
C LYS A 61 -4.41 -2.87 0.39
N VAL A 62 -3.24 -2.30 0.13
CA VAL A 62 -2.49 -1.51 1.11
C VAL A 62 -2.34 -0.07 0.60
N VAL A 63 -2.83 0.91 1.36
CA VAL A 63 -2.65 2.34 1.05
C VAL A 63 -1.48 2.91 1.87
N VAL A 64 -0.58 3.63 1.20
CA VAL A 64 0.53 4.35 1.85
C VAL A 64 0.19 5.84 1.89
N LEU A 65 0.11 6.41 3.08
CA LEU A 65 -0.06 7.83 3.32
C LEU A 65 1.19 8.38 4.02
N SER A 66 1.88 9.35 3.42
CA SER A 66 2.99 10.02 4.10
C SER A 66 2.49 11.16 4.98
N VAL A 67 3.13 11.38 6.14
CA VAL A 67 2.82 12.55 7.01
C VAL A 67 3.05 13.91 6.30
N THR A 68 3.80 13.93 5.20
CA THR A 68 4.02 15.12 4.36
C THR A 68 2.83 15.49 3.48
N GLU A 69 1.81 14.64 3.39
CA GLU A 69 0.66 14.83 2.49
C GLU A 69 -0.53 15.50 3.18
N GLY A 70 -0.55 15.55 4.52
CA GLY A 70 -1.66 16.10 5.32
C GLY A 70 -2.64 15.03 5.84
N GLU A 71 -3.26 15.32 6.97
CA GLU A 71 -4.14 14.44 7.75
C GLU A 71 -5.47 14.18 7.04
N ASP A 72 -5.91 15.12 6.20
CA ASP A 72 -7.24 15.15 5.57
C ASP A 72 -7.41 14.19 4.39
N LYS A 73 -6.34 13.50 4.00
CA LYS A 73 -6.32 12.62 2.81
C LYS A 73 -7.36 11.50 2.85
N PRO A 74 -7.63 10.83 3.98
CA PRO A 74 -8.70 9.85 4.04
C PRO A 74 -10.06 10.42 3.68
N LEU A 75 -10.40 11.63 4.15
CA LEU A 75 -11.67 12.28 3.83
C LEU A 75 -11.73 12.80 2.39
N LYS A 76 -10.59 13.22 1.82
CA LYS A 76 -10.50 13.70 0.44
C LYS A 76 -10.55 12.58 -0.59
N TYR A 77 -10.07 11.39 -0.24
CA TYR A 77 -9.97 10.24 -1.14
C TYR A 77 -10.66 9.00 -0.55
N PRO A 78 -11.94 9.10 -0.15
CA PRO A 78 -12.57 8.11 0.70
C PRO A 78 -12.62 6.72 0.07
N ASP A 79 -12.72 6.62 -1.25
CA ASP A 79 -12.83 5.33 -1.92
C ASP A 79 -11.55 4.50 -1.81
N MET A 80 -10.37 5.13 -1.86
CA MET A 80 -9.09 4.43 -1.67
C MET A 80 -8.97 3.86 -0.25
N PHE A 81 -9.28 4.67 0.77
CA PHE A 81 -9.18 4.24 2.16
C PHE A 81 -10.29 3.24 2.54
N ARG A 82 -11.44 3.29 1.87
CA ARG A 82 -12.49 2.27 2.01
C ARG A 82 -12.09 0.94 1.40
N ALA A 83 -11.38 0.96 0.28
CA ALA A 83 -10.94 -0.25 -0.41
C ALA A 83 -9.70 -0.90 0.24
N ALA A 84 -8.96 -0.20 1.08
CA ALA A 84 -7.73 -0.69 1.69
C ALA A 84 -7.98 -1.47 2.99
N ASP A 85 -7.30 -2.61 3.15
CA ASP A 85 -7.27 -3.40 4.38
C ASP A 85 -6.31 -2.80 5.43
N LEU A 86 -5.26 -2.14 4.94
CA LEU A 86 -4.20 -1.56 5.73
C LEU A 86 -3.84 -0.17 5.21
N MET A 87 -3.82 0.82 6.11
CA MET A 87 -3.15 2.10 5.91
C MET A 87 -1.79 2.09 6.59
N LEU A 88 -0.79 2.55 5.85
CA LEU A 88 0.55 2.78 6.38
C LEU A 88 0.76 4.28 6.47
N LEU A 89 0.90 4.78 7.69
CA LEU A 89 1.31 6.15 7.91
C LEU A 89 2.83 6.21 7.90
N ASN A 90 3.41 6.59 6.75
CA ASN A 90 4.85 6.57 6.50
C ASN A 90 5.51 7.93 6.76
N LYS A 91 6.85 7.92 6.83
CA LYS A 91 7.73 9.05 7.10
C LYS A 91 7.53 9.67 8.49
N CYS A 92 7.15 8.85 9.48
CA CYS A 92 6.92 9.32 10.85
C CYS A 92 8.17 9.95 11.49
N ASP A 93 9.37 9.69 10.97
CA ASP A 93 10.62 10.39 11.33
C ASP A 93 10.54 11.91 11.11
N LEU A 94 9.63 12.38 10.26
CA LEU A 94 9.43 13.79 9.96
C LEU A 94 8.46 14.50 10.92
N LEU A 95 7.72 13.77 11.77
CA LEU A 95 6.73 14.35 12.68
C LEU A 95 7.28 15.49 13.56
N PRO A 96 8.53 15.44 14.09
CA PRO A 96 9.09 16.54 14.87
C PRO A 96 9.24 17.86 14.09
N TYR A 97 9.18 17.82 12.76
CA TYR A 97 9.35 18.98 11.87
C TYR A 97 8.05 19.42 11.19
N LEU A 98 6.94 18.73 11.46
CA LEU A 98 5.66 18.98 10.83
C LEU A 98 4.61 19.37 11.88
N SER A 99 3.74 20.30 11.52
CA SER A 99 2.47 20.48 12.23
C SER A 99 1.50 19.41 11.71
N TYR A 100 1.62 18.18 12.21
CA TYR A 100 0.81 17.04 11.81
C TYR A 100 0.16 16.35 13.01
N ASP A 101 -1.17 16.22 13.01
CA ASP A 101 -1.91 15.46 14.02
C ASP A 101 -2.15 14.01 13.57
N VAL A 102 -1.31 13.12 14.10
CA VAL A 102 -1.40 11.68 13.82
C VAL A 102 -2.72 11.08 14.29
N ALA A 103 -3.25 11.50 15.45
CA ALA A 103 -4.49 10.94 15.96
C ALA A 103 -5.67 11.33 15.06
N LEU A 104 -5.66 12.56 14.55
CA LEU A 104 -6.68 13.05 13.62
C LEU A 104 -6.65 12.30 12.28
N ALA A 105 -5.46 12.06 11.71
CA ALA A 105 -5.33 11.29 10.48
C ALA A 105 -5.89 9.86 10.64
N GLU A 106 -5.61 9.22 11.77
CA GLU A 106 -6.16 7.89 12.06
C GLU A 106 -7.67 7.90 12.31
N GLU A 107 -8.20 8.91 12.99
CA GLU A 107 -9.64 9.09 13.16
C GLU A 107 -10.32 9.23 11.80
N TYR A 108 -9.77 10.06 10.90
CA TYR A 108 -10.29 10.24 9.56
C TYR A 108 -10.26 8.96 8.73
N ALA A 109 -9.19 8.17 8.83
CA ALA A 109 -9.12 6.85 8.20
C ALA A 109 -10.22 5.92 8.73
N ARG A 110 -10.39 5.82 10.05
CA ARG A 110 -11.41 4.97 10.68
C ARG A 110 -12.85 5.45 10.41
N ARG A 111 -13.07 6.75 10.21
CA ARG A 111 -14.37 7.29 9.80
C ARG A 111 -14.77 6.85 8.39
N VAL A 112 -13.79 6.67 7.51
CA VAL A 112 -14.02 6.19 6.13
C VAL A 112 -14.13 4.67 6.09
N ASN A 113 -13.28 3.99 6.85
CA ASN A 113 -13.21 2.54 6.97
C ASN A 113 -12.99 2.13 8.43
N PRO A 114 -14.06 1.76 9.17
CA PRO A 114 -13.95 1.39 10.59
C PRO A 114 -13.04 0.20 10.87
N ASP A 115 -12.84 -0.68 9.88
CA ASP A 115 -12.06 -1.91 10.01
C ASP A 115 -10.61 -1.75 9.55
N ILE A 116 -10.22 -0.57 9.04
CA ILE A 116 -8.88 -0.34 8.51
C ILE A 116 -7.83 -0.53 9.61
N ARG A 117 -6.84 -1.37 9.32
CA ARG A 117 -5.64 -1.47 10.17
C ARG A 117 -4.74 -0.29 9.86
N ILE A 118 -4.05 0.22 10.87
CA ILE A 118 -3.13 1.34 10.70
C ILE A 118 -1.79 0.99 11.33
N ILE A 119 -0.71 1.13 10.56
CA ILE A 119 0.67 0.98 11.04
C ILE A 119 1.39 2.29 10.78
N ARG A 120 1.95 2.87 11.84
CA ARG A 120 2.87 4.02 11.75
C ARG A 120 4.27 3.51 11.52
N LEU A 121 5.01 4.12 10.60
CA LEU A 121 6.38 3.72 10.32
C LEU A 121 7.22 4.81 9.67
N SER A 122 8.52 4.56 9.64
CA SER A 122 9.46 5.24 8.76
C SER A 122 10.31 4.22 8.01
N ALA A 123 10.21 4.24 6.68
CA ALA A 123 11.10 3.44 5.84
C ALA A 123 12.57 3.91 5.91
N VAL A 124 12.85 5.10 6.47
CA VAL A 124 14.20 5.66 6.61
C VAL A 124 14.83 5.23 7.93
N SER A 125 14.12 5.39 9.05
CA SER A 125 14.64 4.98 10.37
C SER A 125 14.47 3.49 10.65
N GLY A 126 13.53 2.83 9.95
CA GLY A 126 13.13 1.44 10.20
C GLY A 126 12.08 1.28 11.30
N GLU A 127 11.72 2.34 12.01
CA GLU A 127 10.66 2.30 13.02
C GLU A 127 9.35 1.79 12.40
N GLY A 128 8.68 0.85 13.07
CA GLY A 128 7.40 0.30 12.62
C GLY A 128 7.49 -0.74 11.49
N MET A 129 8.66 -0.97 10.89
CA MET A 129 8.84 -1.96 9.83
C MET A 129 8.56 -3.40 10.31
N ASP A 130 8.92 -3.75 11.55
CA ASP A 130 8.64 -5.08 12.11
C ASP A 130 7.14 -5.36 12.20
N ALA A 131 6.33 -4.35 12.51
CA ALA A 131 4.88 -4.48 12.56
C ALA A 131 4.30 -4.71 11.16
N TRP A 132 4.82 -4.01 10.14
CA TRP A 132 4.47 -4.28 8.75
C TRP A 132 4.81 -5.72 8.38
N LEU A 133 6.07 -6.14 8.60
CA LEU A 133 6.56 -7.46 8.20
C LEU A 133 5.74 -8.57 8.88
N SER A 134 5.40 -8.38 10.16
CA SER A 134 4.53 -9.29 10.89
C SER A 134 3.12 -9.35 10.29
N TRP A 135 2.58 -8.21 9.85
CA TRP A 135 1.28 -8.17 9.17
C TRP A 135 1.30 -8.94 7.84
N LEU A 136 2.37 -8.80 7.05
CA LEU A 136 2.56 -9.55 5.80
C LEU A 136 2.64 -11.06 6.03
N GLU A 137 3.45 -11.51 6.99
CA GLU A 137 3.56 -12.92 7.33
C GLU A 137 2.21 -13.50 7.76
N ALA A 138 1.41 -12.72 8.50
CA ALA A 138 0.06 -13.12 8.89
C ALA A 138 -0.93 -13.23 7.71
N GLN A 139 -0.63 -12.63 6.54
CA GLN A 139 -1.45 -12.77 5.33
C GLN A 139 -1.11 -14.03 4.53
N ARG A 140 -0.01 -14.73 4.85
CA ARG A 140 0.35 -15.94 4.12
C ARG A 140 -0.67 -17.03 4.43
N PRO A 141 -1.29 -17.66 3.41
CA PRO A 141 -2.15 -18.81 3.63
C PRO A 141 -1.36 -19.86 4.41
N HIS A 142 -1.92 -20.35 5.52
CA HIS A 142 -1.34 -21.49 6.18
C HIS A 142 -1.45 -22.67 5.21
N ALA A 143 -0.31 -23.29 4.87
CA ALA A 143 -0.32 -24.53 4.13
C ALA A 143 -1.09 -25.56 4.97
N GLY A 144 -2.34 -25.83 4.56
CA GLY A 144 -3.12 -26.96 5.04
C GLY A 144 -2.61 -28.26 4.45
#